data_AF-A0A3N4L4Q9-F1
#
_entry.id   AF-A0A3N4L4Q9-F1
#
_cell.length_a   1.000
_cell.length_b   1.000
_cell.length_c   1.000
_cell.angle_alpha   90.00
_cell.angle_beta   90.00
_cell.angle_gamma   90.00
#
_symmetry.space_group_name_H-M   'P 1'
#
loop_
_entity.id
_entity.type
_entity.pdbx_description
1 polymer ?
#
loop_
_entity_poly.entity_id
_entity_poly.type
_entity_poly.pdbx_seq_one_letter_code
_entity_poly.pdbx_strand_id
1 'polypeptide(L)' 'LLDLIKDSFGGNIGHRKSQDTFYYNSTSFGSARKFIKYLDRYHMLSSKHVNYLKWRKAYLLVQTKKHLTEEGLPSGCK' A
#
# COMPACT_ATOMS: atom_id res chain seq x y z
N LEU A 1 13.70 6.71 -12.83
CA LEU A 1 12.31 6.94 -12.36
C LEU A 1 12.00 6.16 -11.07
N LEU A 2 12.15 4.84 -11.06
CA LEU A 2 11.84 4.03 -9.86
C LEU A 2 12.68 4.43 -8.63
N ASP A 3 13.92 4.87 -8.82
CA ASP A 3 14.76 5.38 -7.73
C ASP A 3 14.14 6.61 -7.05
N LEU A 4 13.58 7.56 -7.82
CA LEU A 4 12.90 8.73 -7.26
C LEU A 4 11.70 8.35 -6.39
N ILE A 5 10.94 7.33 -6.83
CA ILE A 5 9.80 6.79 -6.07
C ILE A 5 10.32 6.14 -4.78
N LYS A 6 11.39 5.35 -4.87
CA LYS A 6 12.04 4.72 -3.72
C LYS A 6 12.57 5.75 -2.73
N ASP A 7 13.22 6.82 -3.19
CA ASP A 7 13.77 7.85 -2.33
C ASP A 7 12.66 8.63 -1.61
N SER A 8 11.56 8.91 -2.32
CA SER A 8 10.41 9.62 -1.76
C SER A 8 9.66 8.79 -0.71
N PHE A 9 9.43 7.50 -0.99
CA PHE A 9 8.51 6.66 -0.23
C PHE A 9 9.19 5.55 0.59
N GLY A 10 10.49 5.31 0.45
CA GLY A 10 11.19 4.13 0.95
C GLY A 10 10.98 2.91 0.03
N GLY A 11 11.17 1.69 0.52
CA GLY A 11 10.91 0.47 -0.26
C GLY A 11 12.10 -0.04 -1.09
N ASN A 12 11.81 -0.94 -2.02
CA ASN A 12 12.80 -1.67 -2.81
C ASN A 12 12.44 -1.67 -4.30
N ILE A 13 13.47 -1.78 -5.14
CA ILE A 13 13.32 -2.02 -6.59
C ILE A 13 13.71 -3.46 -6.86
N GLY A 14 12.80 -4.20 -7.47
CA GLY A 14 13.05 -5.56 -7.93
C GLY A 14 13.13 -5.61 -9.45
N HIS A 15 13.85 -6.61 -9.97
CA HIS A 15 13.89 -6.93 -11.40
C HIS A 15 13.26 -8.30 -11.63
N ARG A 16 12.22 -8.34 -12.46
CA ARG A 16 11.57 -9.58 -12.90
C ARG A 16 12.16 -9.97 -14.25
N LYS A 17 13.20 -10.81 -14.22
CA LYS A 17 13.96 -11.25 -15.40
C LYS A 17 13.10 -11.84 -16.52
N SER A 18 12.09 -12.65 -16.18
CA SER A 18 11.23 -13.31 -17.17
C SER A 18 10.41 -12.34 -18.04
N GLN A 19 10.20 -11.11 -17.57
CA GLN A 19 9.45 -10.07 -18.28
C GLN A 19 10.31 -8.84 -18.56
N ASP A 20 11.61 -8.94 -18.29
CA ASP A 20 12.57 -7.83 -18.28
C ASP A 20 12.00 -6.52 -17.68
N THR A 21 11.28 -6.64 -16.55
CA THR A 21 10.54 -5.53 -15.96
C THR A 21 11.08 -5.20 -14.58
N PHE A 22 11.44 -3.94 -14.36
CA PHE A 22 11.74 -3.42 -13.03
C PHE A 22 10.47 -2.92 -12.35
N TYR A 23 10.32 -3.20 -11.06
CA TYR A 23 9.15 -2.80 -10.28
C TYR A 23 9.55 -2.23 -8.93
N TYR A 24 8.81 -1.22 -8.49
CA TYR A 24 8.87 -0.71 -7.13
C TYR A 24 7.94 -1.54 -6.22
N ASN A 25 8.41 -1.95 -5.04
CA ASN A 25 7.57 -2.53 -4.00
C ASN A 25 7.94 -2.00 -2.61
N SER A 26 6.99 -2.07 -1.69
CA SER A 26 7.27 -1.91 -0.27
C SER A 26 6.26 -2.68 0.57
N THR A 27 6.77 -3.37 1.59
CA THR A 27 5.98 -3.98 2.68
C THR A 27 6.09 -3.20 3.99
N SER A 28 6.92 -2.14 4.03
CA SER A 28 7.12 -1.32 5.22
C SER A 28 5.87 -0.53 5.58
N PHE A 29 5.49 -0.60 6.85
CA PHE A 29 4.38 0.18 7.40
C PHE A 29 4.64 1.69 7.32
N GLY A 30 5.89 2.11 7.50
CA GLY A 30 6.30 3.52 7.38
C GLY A 30 6.15 4.04 5.96
N SER A 31 6.50 3.24 4.96
CA SER A 31 6.30 3.57 3.54
C SER A 31 4.83 3.64 3.17
N ALA A 32 4.00 2.72 3.69
CA ALA A 32 2.55 2.77 3.51
C ALA A 32 1.96 4.08 4.06
N ARG A 33 2.40 4.51 5.26
CA ARG A 33 1.99 5.80 5.85
C ARG A 33 2.34 6.99 4.95
N LYS A 34 3.54 7.00 4.35
CA LYS A 34 3.96 8.07 3.42
C LYS A 34 3.07 8.11 2.18
N PHE A 35 2.77 6.94 1.60
CA PHE A 35 1.87 6.83 0.45
C PHE A 35 0.45 7.32 0.76
N ILE A 36 -0.12 6.92 1.91
CA ILE A 36 -1.44 7.38 2.34
C ILE A 36 -1.46 8.91 2.47
N LYS A 37 -0.45 9.51 3.13
CA LYS A 37 -0.37 10.98 3.25
C LYS A 37 -0.34 11.68 1.89
N TYR A 38 0.38 11.11 0.92
CA TYR A 38 0.45 11.67 -0.43
C TYR A 38 -0.89 11.56 -1.15
N LEU A 39 -1.53 10.39 -1.13
CA LEU A 39 -2.79 10.13 -1.84
C LEU A 39 -4.02 10.78 -1.17
N ASP A 40 -3.97 11.05 0.13
CA ASP A 40 -4.96 11.89 0.83
C ASP A 40 -4.86 13.37 0.42
N ARG A 41 -3.66 13.84 0.01
CA ARG A 41 -3.47 15.20 -0.52
C ARG A 41 -3.75 15.27 -2.03
N TYR A 42 -3.28 14.27 -2.78
CA TYR A 42 -3.36 14.19 -4.23
C TYR A 42 -4.19 12.96 -4.61
N HIS A 43 -5.51 13.16 -4.61
CA HIS A 43 -6.47 12.09 -4.85
C HIS A 43 -6.32 11.48 -6.24
N MET A 44 -6.42 10.15 -6.31
CA MET A 44 -6.54 9.45 -7.60
C MET A 44 -7.89 9.74 -8.24
N LEU A 45 -7.87 10.19 -9.50
CA LEU A 45 -9.08 10.52 -10.25
C LEU A 45 -9.72 9.31 -10.95
N SER A 46 -9.05 8.16 -10.95
CA SER A 46 -9.51 6.95 -11.63
C SER A 46 -10.29 6.00 -10.72
N SER A 47 -10.86 4.94 -11.30
CA SER A 47 -11.48 3.83 -10.56
C SER A 47 -10.55 3.15 -9.54
N LYS A 48 -9.22 3.35 -9.66
CA LYS A 48 -8.24 2.89 -8.67
C LYS A 48 -8.39 3.58 -7.30
N HIS A 49 -9.07 4.72 -7.23
CA HIS A 49 -9.37 5.39 -5.96
C HIS A 49 -10.14 4.46 -5.00
N VAL A 50 -11.09 3.67 -5.51
CA VAL A 50 -11.86 2.71 -4.69
C VAL A 50 -10.94 1.65 -4.06
N ASN A 51 -9.96 1.15 -4.83
CA ASN A 51 -8.98 0.19 -4.30
C ASN A 51 -8.09 0.82 -3.23
N TYR A 52 -7.71 2.09 -3.41
CA TYR A 52 -6.99 2.84 -2.38
C TYR A 52 -7.80 3.01 -1.11
N LEU A 53 -9.08 3.37 -1.18
CA LEU A 53 -9.92 3.50 0.01
C LEU A 53 -10.02 2.17 0.78
N LYS A 54 -10.17 1.04 0.06
CA LYS A 54 -10.15 -0.30 0.67
C LYS A 54 -8.81 -0.59 1.33
N TRP A 55 -7.70 -0.31 0.64
CA TRP A 55 -6.35 -0.51 1.17
C TRP A 55 -6.05 0.37 2.39
N ARG A 56 -6.43 1.65 2.36
CA ARG A 56 -6.31 2.60 3.49
C ARG A 56 -7.13 2.12 4.70
N LYS A 57 -8.34 1.60 4.47
CA LYS A 57 -9.16 0.98 5.54
C LYS A 57 -8.43 -0.21 6.17
N ALA A 58 -7.85 -1.10 5.36
CA ALA A 58 -7.06 -2.23 5.86
C ALA A 58 -5.84 -1.76 6.66
N TYR A 59 -5.11 -0.76 6.17
CA TYR A 59 -3.99 -0.14 6.91
C TYR A 59 -4.44 0.36 8.29
N LEU A 60 -5.59 1.03 8.39
CA LEU A 60 -6.11 1.52 9.68
C LEU A 60 -6.50 0.38 10.64
N LEU A 61 -7.05 -0.72 10.15
CA LEU A 61 -7.32 -1.92 10.95
C LEU A 61 -6.02 -2.54 11.47
N VAL A 62 -4.97 -2.57 10.66
CA VAL A 62 -3.65 -3.04 11.08
C VAL A 62 -3.02 -2.10 12.10
N GLN A 63 -3.04 -0.79 11.83
CA GLN A 63 -2.53 0.27 12.71
C GLN A 63 -3.15 0.22 14.10
N THR A 64 -4.44 -0.09 14.18
CA THR A 64 -5.22 -0.15 15.43
C THR A 64 -5.26 -1.54 16.04
N LYS A 65 -4.49 -2.50 15.50
CA LYS A 65 -4.46 -3.93 15.90
C LYS A 65 -5.81 -4.66 15.80
N LYS A 66 -6.84 -4.05 15.22
CA LYS A 66 -8.16 -4.67 15.03
C LYS A 66 -8.14 -5.90 14.13
N HIS A 67 -7.15 -6.02 13.24
CA HIS A 67 -6.93 -7.25 12.46
C HIS A 67 -6.68 -8.51 13.31
N LEU A 68 -6.46 -8.37 14.63
CA LEU A 68 -6.32 -9.48 15.57
C LEU A 68 -7.65 -9.89 16.23
N THR A 69 -8.75 -9.19 15.96
CA THR A 69 -10.09 -9.50 16.50
C THR A 69 -10.97 -10.11 15.42
N GLU A 70 -11.93 -10.96 15.81
CA GLU A 70 -12.88 -11.57 14.86
C GLU A 70 -13.66 -10.51 14.05
N GLU A 71 -14.04 -9.41 14.70
CA GLU A 71 -14.74 -8.29 14.05
C GLU A 71 -13.88 -7.57 12.99
N GLY A 72 -12.56 -7.62 13.12
CA GLY A 72 -11.63 -6.96 12.20
C GLY A 72 -11.14 -7.86 11.06
N LEU A 73 -11.45 -9.16 11.09
CA LEU A 73 -11.16 -10.09 9.99
C LEU A 73 -12.23 -9.97 8.89
N PRO A 74 -11.85 -10.04 7.60
CA PRO A 74 -12.82 -10.11 6.52
C PRO A 74 -13.72 -11.33 6.69
N SER A 75 -15.03 -11.15 6.49
CA SER A 75 -16.01 -12.24 6.49
C SER A 75 -15.62 -13.27 5.43
N GLY A 76 -15.02 -14.39 5.85
CA GLY A 76 -14.50 -15.44 4.95
C GLY A 76 -13.13 -16.01 5.35
N CYS A 77 -12.41 -15.38 6.29
CA CYS A 77 -11.30 -16.04 6.98
C CYS A 77 -11.83 -16.75 8.24
N LYS A 78 -12.45 -17.92 8.04
CA LYS A 78 -12.63 -18.94 9.08
C LYS A 78 -12.01 -20.23 8.60
#